data_AF-A0A3B0B8C0-F1
#
_entry.id   AF-A0A3B0B8C0-F1
#
_cell.length_a   1.000
_cell.length_b   1.000
_cell.length_c   1.000
_cell.angle_alpha   90.00
_cell.angle_beta   90.00
_cell.angle_gamma   90.00
#
_symmetry.space_group_name_H-M   'P 1'
#
loop_
_entity.id
_entity.type
_entity.pdbx_description
1 polymer ?
#
loop_
_entity_poly.entity_id
_entity_poly.type
_entity_poly.pdbx_seq_one_letter_code
_entity_poly.pdbx_strand_id
1 'polypeptide(L)'
;MTDIDIPEDTRKSRLPKPQATVIADEIVRAAERFAAFREQYPNGYVEASIDRVIEHPDGNVTYVMNAAAYLVRPSIGTVSRPDATAWAQGSTKDENAIIAGSPLESADTIARSRALRNLGILDGSEPRTVKIREPQSDEDIGHDVCMARNRSQIVQGELGKLMSDRGFKWSQATVSAVENGERQLRLIEAQHLAEIIGFRT
;
A
#
# COMPACT_ATOMS: atom_id res chain seq x y z
N MET A 1 -34.00 35.09 9.94
CA MET A 1 -33.57 33.93 9.15
C MET A 1 -32.50 34.44 8.20
N THR A 2 -31.24 34.25 8.54
CA THR A 2 -30.10 34.59 7.68
C THR A 2 -29.66 33.32 6.98
N ASP A 3 -29.82 33.29 5.66
CA ASP A 3 -29.29 32.23 4.80
C ASP A 3 -27.78 32.18 4.93
N ILE A 4 -27.26 31.00 5.27
CA ILE A 4 -25.83 30.72 5.28
C ILE A 4 -25.50 30.28 3.86
N ASP A 5 -24.84 31.15 3.12
CA ASP A 5 -24.33 30.86 1.78
C ASP A 5 -23.13 29.91 1.93
N ILE A 6 -23.32 28.63 1.58
CA ILE A 6 -22.26 27.62 1.58
C ILE A 6 -21.55 27.74 0.23
N PRO A 7 -20.27 28.17 0.18
CA PRO A 7 -19.56 28.26 -1.08
C PRO A 7 -19.34 26.86 -1.68
N GLU A 8 -19.75 26.66 -2.93
CA GLU A 8 -19.46 25.43 -3.68
C GLU A 8 -17.94 25.19 -3.72
N ASP A 9 -17.50 24.03 -3.23
CA ASP A 9 -16.10 23.62 -3.30
C ASP A 9 -15.74 23.27 -4.74
N THR A 10 -15.21 24.25 -5.47
CA THR A 10 -14.74 24.10 -6.85
C THR A 10 -13.40 23.36 -6.96
N ARG A 11 -12.90 22.69 -5.91
CA ARG A 11 -11.76 21.78 -6.00
C ARG A 11 -12.17 20.52 -6.76
N LYS A 12 -12.35 20.64 -8.08
CA LYS A 12 -12.15 19.50 -8.98
C LYS A 12 -10.73 19.01 -8.71
N SER A 13 -10.62 17.85 -8.07
CA SER A 13 -9.40 17.07 -8.01
C SER A 13 -8.97 16.77 -9.44
N ARG A 14 -8.21 17.69 -10.04
CA ARG A 14 -7.44 17.45 -11.24
C ARG A 14 -6.20 16.69 -10.78
N LEU A 15 -6.39 15.41 -10.47
CA LEU A 15 -5.27 14.47 -10.56
C LEU A 15 -4.69 14.66 -11.98
N PRO A 16 -3.41 15.01 -12.12
CA PRO A 16 -2.82 15.22 -13.42
C PRO A 16 -3.01 13.96 -14.24
N LYS A 17 -3.63 14.09 -15.41
CA LYS A 17 -3.77 12.99 -16.37
C LYS A 17 -2.33 12.55 -16.70
N PRO A 18 -1.94 11.29 -16.48
CA PRO A 18 -0.59 10.85 -16.81
C PRO A 18 -0.32 11.17 -18.29
N GLN A 19 0.81 11.82 -18.57
CA GLN A 19 1.19 12.20 -19.93
C GLN A 19 1.27 10.95 -20.83
N ALA A 20 0.82 11.05 -22.08
CA ALA A 20 0.74 9.94 -23.03
C ALA A 20 2.05 9.16 -23.19
N THR A 21 3.20 9.82 -23.06
CA THR A 21 4.54 9.20 -23.09
C THR A 21 4.72 8.15 -21.99
N VAL A 22 4.22 8.41 -20.77
CA VAL A 22 4.29 7.47 -19.64
C VAL A 22 3.45 6.23 -19.93
N ILE A 23 2.33 6.36 -20.63
CA ILE A 23 1.44 5.23 -20.91
C ILE A 23 2.03 4.30 -21.97
N ALA A 24 2.66 4.86 -23.01
CA ALA A 24 3.36 4.09 -24.03
C ALA A 24 4.50 3.25 -23.42
N ASP A 25 5.30 3.84 -22.52
CA ASP A 25 6.36 3.12 -21.80
C ASP A 25 5.82 1.97 -20.95
N GLU A 26 4.66 2.14 -20.31
CA GLU A 26 4.04 1.08 -19.49
C GLU A 26 3.62 -0.13 -20.33
N ILE A 27 3.13 0.09 -21.57
CA ILE A 27 2.77 -0.97 -22.50
C ILE A 27 4.03 -1.63 -23.09
N VAL A 28 4.99 -0.83 -23.55
CA VAL A 28 6.21 -1.33 -24.22
C VAL A 28 7.07 -2.13 -23.25
N ARG A 29 7.25 -1.65 -22.02
CA ARG A 29 8.08 -2.34 -21.01
C ARG A 29 7.31 -3.37 -20.19
N ALA A 30 6.01 -3.55 -20.42
CA ALA A 30 5.21 -4.51 -19.65
C ALA A 30 5.85 -5.91 -19.69
N ALA A 31 6.18 -6.39 -20.90
CA ALA A 31 6.76 -7.73 -21.09
C ALA A 31 8.07 -7.91 -20.31
N GLU A 32 8.97 -6.92 -20.38
CA GLU A 32 10.23 -6.91 -19.64
C GLU A 32 10.00 -6.96 -18.13
N ARG A 33 9.02 -6.18 -17.62
CA ARG A 33 8.66 -6.19 -16.19
C ARG A 33 8.10 -7.52 -15.76
N PHE A 34 7.24 -8.14 -16.54
CA PHE A 34 6.72 -9.47 -16.22
C PHE A 34 7.82 -10.53 -16.18
N ALA A 35 8.77 -10.47 -17.12
CA ALA A 35 9.91 -11.38 -17.13
C ALA A 35 10.80 -11.19 -15.88
N ALA A 36 11.21 -9.95 -15.60
CA ALA A 36 12.03 -9.62 -14.44
C ALA A 36 11.33 -9.97 -13.11
N PHE A 37 10.02 -9.72 -13.01
CA PHE A 37 9.24 -10.09 -11.84
C PHE A 37 9.22 -11.59 -11.60
N ARG A 38 9.04 -12.41 -12.65
CA ARG A 38 9.05 -13.88 -12.52
C ARG A 38 10.42 -14.43 -12.15
N GLU A 39 11.49 -13.79 -12.61
CA GLU A 39 12.85 -14.16 -12.26
C GLU A 39 13.17 -13.83 -10.79
N GLN A 40 12.82 -12.62 -10.34
CA GLN A 40 13.08 -12.18 -8.95
C GLN A 40 12.14 -12.87 -7.94
N TYR A 41 10.88 -13.11 -8.33
CA TYR A 41 9.84 -13.68 -7.49
C TYR A 41 9.15 -14.85 -8.21
N PRO A 42 9.77 -16.04 -8.25
CA PRO A 42 9.21 -17.21 -8.94
C PRO A 42 7.84 -17.66 -8.40
N ASN A 43 7.57 -17.39 -7.13
CA ASN A 43 6.29 -17.67 -6.47
C ASN A 43 5.35 -16.46 -6.45
N GLY A 44 5.75 -15.35 -7.07
CA GLY A 44 4.98 -14.13 -7.14
C GLY A 44 3.74 -14.26 -8.04
N TYR A 45 2.75 -13.43 -7.79
CA TYR A 45 1.50 -13.42 -8.52
C TYR A 45 1.03 -12.00 -8.80
N VAL A 46 0.53 -11.77 -10.01
CA VAL A 46 -0.10 -10.49 -10.38
C VAL A 46 -1.46 -10.79 -10.99
N GLU A 47 -2.47 -10.11 -10.49
CA GLU A 47 -3.82 -10.12 -11.03
C GLU A 47 -4.29 -8.71 -11.33
N ALA A 48 -5.31 -8.61 -12.18
CA ALA A 48 -6.04 -7.38 -12.38
C ALA A 48 -7.52 -7.69 -12.55
N SER A 49 -8.34 -6.76 -12.09
CA SER A 49 -9.79 -6.85 -12.06
C SER A 49 -10.38 -5.53 -12.56
N ILE A 50 -11.58 -5.63 -13.11
CA ILE A 50 -12.35 -4.44 -13.50
C ILE A 50 -12.87 -3.81 -12.22
N ASP A 51 -12.42 -2.58 -11.93
CA ASP A 51 -12.98 -1.74 -10.88
C ASP A 51 -14.29 -1.10 -11.36
N ARG A 52 -14.28 -0.61 -12.60
CA ARG A 52 -15.42 0.11 -13.18
C ARG A 52 -15.48 0.02 -14.69
N VAL A 53 -16.69 0.03 -15.21
CA VAL A 53 -16.99 0.33 -16.61
C VAL A 53 -17.84 1.60 -16.64
N ILE A 54 -17.43 2.57 -17.45
CA ILE A 54 -18.11 3.86 -17.59
C ILE A 54 -18.56 3.99 -19.03
N GLU A 55 -19.88 3.96 -19.25
CA GLU A 55 -20.50 4.27 -20.53
C GLU A 55 -20.79 5.77 -20.58
N HIS A 56 -20.28 6.45 -21.59
CA HIS A 56 -20.44 7.88 -21.77
C HIS A 56 -21.65 8.19 -22.67
N PRO A 57 -22.30 9.36 -22.52
CA PRO A 57 -23.45 9.75 -23.35
C PRO A 57 -23.16 9.81 -24.85
N ASP A 58 -21.88 9.97 -25.23
CA ASP A 58 -21.43 10.01 -26.62
C ASP A 58 -21.12 8.61 -27.20
N GLY A 59 -21.48 7.54 -26.47
CA GLY A 59 -21.30 6.15 -26.89
C GLY A 59 -19.91 5.59 -26.63
N ASN A 60 -18.99 6.38 -26.07
CA ASN A 60 -17.66 5.89 -25.70
C ASN A 60 -17.71 5.10 -24.40
N VAL A 61 -16.78 4.15 -24.27
CA VAL A 61 -16.63 3.34 -23.05
C VAL A 61 -15.25 3.59 -22.46
N THR A 62 -15.18 3.70 -21.14
CA THR A 62 -13.94 3.71 -20.36
C THR A 62 -13.94 2.55 -19.38
N TYR A 63 -12.90 1.73 -19.45
CA TYR A 63 -12.62 0.67 -18.50
C TYR A 63 -11.61 1.19 -17.46
N VAL A 64 -11.90 0.97 -16.19
CA VAL A 64 -10.99 1.24 -15.07
C VAL A 64 -10.59 -0.10 -14.47
N MET A 65 -9.30 -0.40 -14.53
CA MET A 65 -8.71 -1.62 -14.02
C MET A 65 -7.94 -1.33 -12.73
N ASN A 66 -8.01 -2.27 -11.78
CA ASN A 66 -7.15 -2.31 -10.61
C ASN A 66 -6.32 -3.58 -10.63
N ALA A 67 -4.99 -3.44 -10.59
CA ALA A 67 -4.06 -4.54 -10.49
C ALA A 67 -3.48 -4.67 -9.08
N ALA A 68 -3.27 -5.91 -8.67
CA ALA A 68 -2.66 -6.30 -7.41
C ALA A 68 -1.47 -7.23 -7.68
N ALA A 69 -0.33 -6.90 -7.09
CA ALA A 69 0.90 -7.68 -7.17
C ALA A 69 1.28 -8.22 -5.79
N TYR A 70 1.65 -9.50 -5.75
CA TYR A 70 2.02 -10.23 -4.55
C TYR A 70 3.39 -10.90 -4.78
N LEU A 71 4.34 -10.71 -3.87
CA LEU A 71 5.65 -11.36 -3.92
C LEU A 71 5.54 -12.87 -3.70
N VAL A 72 4.51 -13.30 -2.98
CA VAL A 72 4.14 -14.70 -2.78
C VAL A 72 2.65 -14.86 -3.07
N ARG A 73 2.31 -15.84 -3.90
CA ARG A 73 0.92 -16.17 -4.22
C ARG A 73 0.10 -16.39 -2.94
N PRO A 74 -1.03 -15.67 -2.76
CA PRO A 74 -1.93 -15.92 -1.64
C PRO A 74 -2.48 -17.35 -1.69
N SER A 75 -2.51 -18.01 -0.54
CA SER A 75 -3.23 -19.27 -0.38
C SER A 75 -4.74 -19.03 -0.33
N ILE A 76 -5.50 -20.00 -0.83
CA ILE A 76 -6.96 -19.97 -0.80
C ILE A 76 -7.45 -19.80 0.64
N GLY A 77 -8.33 -18.82 0.87
CA GLY A 77 -8.91 -18.55 2.20
C GLY A 77 -8.10 -17.61 3.08
N THR A 78 -6.94 -17.13 2.63
CA THR A 78 -6.09 -16.20 3.40
C THR A 78 -6.32 -14.77 2.93
N VAL A 79 -6.65 -13.86 3.85
CA VAL A 79 -6.68 -12.42 3.56
C VAL A 79 -5.22 -11.94 3.47
N SER A 80 -4.68 -11.89 2.25
CA SER A 80 -3.36 -11.32 1.99
C SER A 80 -3.53 -9.91 1.43
N ARG A 81 -2.79 -8.95 1.99
CA ARG A 81 -2.69 -7.63 1.38
C ARG A 81 -1.71 -7.70 0.20
N PRO A 82 -2.04 -7.09 -0.95
CA PRO A 82 -1.09 -6.99 -2.05
C PRO A 82 0.10 -6.13 -1.65
N ASP A 83 1.30 -6.53 -2.09
CA ASP A 83 2.55 -5.81 -1.87
C ASP A 83 2.59 -4.51 -2.68
N ALA A 84 1.91 -4.48 -3.83
CA ALA A 84 1.63 -3.25 -4.57
C ALA A 84 0.30 -3.33 -5.32
N THR A 85 -0.29 -2.16 -5.53
CA THR A 85 -1.48 -2.00 -6.37
C THR A 85 -1.28 -0.86 -7.36
N ALA A 86 -2.06 -0.88 -8.43
CA ALA A 86 -2.10 0.22 -9.38
C ALA A 86 -3.41 0.24 -10.16
N TRP A 87 -3.88 1.46 -10.44
CA TRP A 87 -4.99 1.70 -11.34
C TRP A 87 -4.52 2.15 -12.72
N ALA A 88 -5.27 1.74 -13.73
CA ALA A 88 -5.18 2.28 -15.08
C ALA A 88 -6.56 2.37 -15.72
N GLN A 89 -6.67 3.22 -16.73
CA GLN A 89 -7.88 3.37 -17.52
C GLN A 89 -7.56 3.23 -18.99
N GLY A 90 -8.51 2.71 -19.76
CA GLY A 90 -8.46 2.67 -21.21
C GLY A 90 -9.83 3.02 -21.77
N SER A 91 -9.86 3.83 -22.83
CA SER A 91 -11.11 4.29 -23.42
C SER A 91 -11.11 4.16 -24.93
N THR A 92 -12.29 3.89 -25.50
CA THR A 92 -12.52 3.89 -26.96
C THR A 92 -12.24 5.25 -27.60
N LYS A 93 -12.22 6.34 -26.81
CA LYS A 93 -11.94 7.71 -27.27
C LYS A 93 -10.52 8.19 -26.94
N ASP A 94 -9.61 7.28 -26.62
CA ASP A 94 -8.24 7.66 -26.28
C ASP A 94 -7.49 8.23 -27.50
N GLU A 95 -6.58 9.18 -27.26
CA GLU A 95 -5.72 9.74 -28.33
C GLU A 95 -4.70 8.70 -28.82
N ASN A 96 -4.34 7.73 -27.98
CA ASN A 96 -3.48 6.63 -28.35
C ASN A 96 -4.28 5.53 -29.06
N ALA A 97 -3.95 5.29 -30.33
CA ALA A 97 -4.62 4.29 -31.18
C ALA A 97 -4.58 2.86 -30.61
N ILE A 98 -3.55 2.49 -29.84
CA ILE A 98 -3.44 1.17 -29.20
C ILE A 98 -4.51 1.04 -28.11
N ILE A 99 -4.66 2.10 -27.28
CA ILE A 99 -5.64 2.13 -26.20
C ILE A 99 -7.05 2.20 -26.77
N ALA A 100 -7.28 3.04 -27.79
CA ALA A 100 -8.59 3.16 -28.42
C ALA A 100 -9.03 1.85 -29.11
N GLY A 101 -8.09 1.11 -29.73
CA GLY A 101 -8.37 -0.16 -30.40
C GLY A 101 -8.64 -1.33 -29.46
N SER A 102 -8.04 -1.34 -28.26
CA SER A 102 -8.21 -2.41 -27.26
C SER A 102 -8.17 -1.82 -25.84
N PRO A 103 -9.23 -1.10 -25.43
CA PRO A 103 -9.19 -0.28 -24.21
C PRO A 103 -9.16 -1.11 -22.92
N LEU A 104 -9.83 -2.26 -22.89
CA LEU A 104 -9.82 -3.15 -21.72
C LEU A 104 -8.45 -3.81 -21.54
N GLU A 105 -7.91 -4.39 -22.61
CA GLU A 105 -6.62 -5.08 -22.62
C GLU A 105 -5.46 -4.13 -22.35
N SER A 106 -5.55 -2.91 -22.88
CA SER A 106 -4.59 -1.85 -22.59
C SER A 106 -4.64 -1.45 -21.11
N ALA A 107 -5.83 -1.23 -20.56
CA ALA A 107 -5.98 -0.91 -19.15
C ALA A 107 -5.47 -2.03 -18.24
N ASP A 108 -5.74 -3.30 -18.58
CA ASP A 108 -5.22 -4.47 -17.85
C ASP A 108 -3.69 -4.47 -17.85
N THR A 109 -3.09 -4.35 -19.03
CA THR A 109 -1.64 -4.39 -19.23
C THR A 109 -0.95 -3.25 -18.49
N ILE A 110 -1.49 -2.01 -18.61
CA ILE A 110 -0.93 -0.83 -17.94
C ILE A 110 -1.07 -0.98 -16.42
N ALA A 111 -2.22 -1.42 -15.91
CA ALA A 111 -2.42 -1.58 -14.47
C ALA A 111 -1.42 -2.57 -13.89
N ARG A 112 -1.26 -3.74 -14.51
CA ARG A 112 -0.32 -4.78 -14.04
C ARG A 112 1.14 -4.31 -14.16
N SER A 113 1.52 -3.73 -15.29
CA SER A 113 2.88 -3.19 -15.51
C SER A 113 3.22 -2.12 -14.47
N ARG A 114 2.26 -1.24 -14.15
CA ARG A 114 2.42 -0.21 -13.10
C ARG A 114 2.46 -0.80 -11.69
N ALA A 115 1.67 -1.84 -11.40
CA ALA A 115 1.74 -2.52 -10.10
C ALA A 115 3.11 -3.17 -9.89
N LEU A 116 3.67 -3.80 -10.92
CA LEU A 116 5.04 -4.33 -10.90
C LEU A 116 6.08 -3.23 -10.75
N ARG A 117 5.89 -2.11 -11.45
CA ARG A 117 6.76 -0.94 -11.29
C ARG A 117 6.72 -0.39 -9.86
N ASN A 118 5.55 -0.36 -9.23
CA ASN A 118 5.39 0.06 -7.84
C ASN A 118 6.08 -0.88 -6.84
N LEU A 119 6.32 -2.16 -7.21
CA LEU A 119 7.19 -3.08 -6.47
C LEU A 119 8.69 -2.81 -6.67
N GLY A 120 9.07 -1.89 -7.56
CA GLY A 120 10.46 -1.61 -7.93
C GLY A 120 10.96 -2.43 -9.12
N ILE A 121 10.09 -3.15 -9.85
CA ILE A 121 10.50 -3.91 -11.04
C ILE A 121 10.70 -2.96 -12.23
N LEU A 122 11.96 -2.78 -12.64
CA LEU A 122 12.35 -1.93 -13.78
C LEU A 122 11.65 -0.56 -13.75
N ASP A 123 11.67 0.08 -12.58
CA ASP A 123 11.05 1.39 -12.35
C ASP A 123 11.89 2.57 -12.85
N GLY A 124 13.07 2.29 -13.39
CA GLY A 124 14.00 3.28 -13.92
C GLY A 124 14.78 4.03 -12.84
N SER A 125 14.54 3.72 -11.55
CA SER A 125 15.47 4.08 -10.49
C SER A 125 16.66 3.12 -10.49
N GLU A 126 17.87 3.62 -10.20
CA GLU A 126 18.99 2.73 -9.88
C GLU A 126 18.51 1.69 -8.85
N PRO A 127 18.95 0.41 -8.94
CA PRO A 127 18.40 -0.66 -8.13
C PRO A 127 18.31 -0.20 -6.69
N ARG A 128 17.07 0.10 -6.25
CA ARG A 128 16.77 0.21 -4.84
C ARG A 128 16.98 -1.21 -4.35
N THR A 129 18.18 -1.45 -3.83
CA THR A 129 18.38 -2.48 -2.84
C THR A 129 17.21 -2.29 -1.91
N VAL A 130 16.25 -3.22 -1.93
CA VAL A 130 15.31 -3.33 -0.82
C VAL A 130 16.26 -3.56 0.33
N LYS A 131 16.62 -2.49 1.02
CA LYS A 131 17.27 -2.60 2.31
C LYS A 131 16.23 -3.41 3.06
N ILE A 132 16.49 -4.70 3.23
CA ILE A 132 15.94 -5.45 4.37
C ILE A 132 16.08 -4.44 5.49
N ARG A 133 14.94 -3.90 5.96
CA ARG A 133 14.96 -2.82 6.95
C ARG A 133 15.99 -3.25 7.97
N GLU A 134 17.07 -2.48 8.09
CA GLU A 134 18.09 -2.80 9.08
C GLU A 134 17.32 -3.02 10.39
N PRO A 135 17.60 -4.11 11.14
CA PRO A 135 16.83 -4.41 12.34
C PRO A 135 16.70 -3.14 13.16
N GLN A 136 15.46 -2.69 13.42
CA GLN A 136 15.24 -1.47 14.21
C GLN A 136 15.99 -1.64 15.53
N SER A 137 16.67 -0.58 15.95
CA SER A 137 17.33 -0.57 17.25
C SER A 137 16.28 -0.70 18.35
N ASP A 138 16.69 -1.19 19.53
CA ASP A 138 15.79 -1.28 20.68
C ASP A 138 15.28 0.13 21.07
N GLU A 139 16.09 1.17 20.86
CA GLU A 139 15.72 2.58 21.02
C GLU A 139 14.62 3.02 20.05
N ASP A 140 14.72 2.66 18.76
CA ASP A 140 13.68 2.98 17.76
C ASP A 140 12.37 2.28 18.09
N ILE A 141 12.44 1.00 18.48
CA ILE A 141 11.28 0.21 18.91
C ILE A 141 10.64 0.86 20.16
N GLY A 142 11.46 1.27 21.12
CA GLY A 142 11.00 1.96 22.33
C GLY A 142 10.28 3.27 22.03
N HIS A 143 10.83 4.08 21.12
CA HIS A 143 10.21 5.31 20.65
C HIS A 143 8.85 5.06 19.99
N ASP A 144 8.75 4.04 19.13
CA ASP A 144 7.49 3.66 18.47
C ASP A 144 6.42 3.21 19.49
N VAL A 145 6.82 2.45 20.52
CA VAL A 145 5.94 2.05 21.63
C VAL A 145 5.45 3.27 22.40
N CYS A 146 6.34 4.21 22.76
CA CYS A 146 5.99 5.44 23.46
C CYS A 146 4.99 6.28 22.64
N MET A 147 5.24 6.43 21.34
CA MET A 147 4.37 7.16 20.42
C MET A 147 3.00 6.47 20.26
N ALA A 148 2.95 5.15 20.14
CA ALA A 148 1.69 4.40 20.10
C ALA A 148 0.91 4.53 21.42
N ARG A 149 1.58 4.39 22.57
CA ARG A 149 0.96 4.56 23.88
C ARG A 149 0.37 5.96 24.06
N ASN A 150 1.14 7.01 23.73
CA ASN A 150 0.69 8.40 23.85
C ASN A 150 -0.53 8.70 22.95
N ARG A 151 -0.55 8.14 21.73
CA ARG A 151 -1.71 8.26 20.81
C ARG A 151 -2.96 7.60 21.37
N SER A 152 -2.79 6.47 22.03
CA SER A 152 -3.88 5.74 22.69
C SER A 152 -4.23 6.32 24.07
N GLN A 153 -3.58 7.41 24.48
CA GLN A 153 -3.80 8.13 25.74
C GLN A 153 -3.66 7.25 27.00
N ILE A 154 -2.91 6.16 26.91
CA ILE A 154 -2.66 5.25 28.03
C ILE A 154 -1.43 5.72 28.80
N VAL A 155 -1.50 5.78 30.13
CA VAL A 155 -0.32 6.09 30.95
C VAL A 155 0.55 4.85 31.15
N GLN A 156 1.86 5.01 31.37
CA GLN A 156 2.80 3.88 31.50
C GLN A 156 2.37 2.86 32.57
N GLY A 157 1.86 3.33 33.71
CA GLY A 157 1.39 2.44 34.79
C GLY A 157 0.17 1.62 34.38
N GLU A 158 -0.72 2.20 33.58
CA GLU A 158 -1.91 1.53 33.05
C GLU A 158 -1.53 0.50 31.98
N LEU A 159 -0.62 0.85 31.06
CA LEU A 159 -0.11 -0.11 30.08
C LEU A 159 0.60 -1.30 30.76
N GLY A 160 1.37 -1.01 31.81
CA GLY A 160 2.02 -2.03 32.64
C GLY A 160 0.99 -3.01 33.19
N LYS A 161 -0.10 -2.49 33.79
CA LYS A 161 -1.20 -3.30 34.32
C LYS A 161 -1.92 -4.10 33.24
N LEU A 162 -2.24 -3.51 32.10
CA LEU A 162 -2.91 -4.20 30.98
C LEU A 162 -2.07 -5.37 30.45
N MET A 163 -0.75 -5.22 30.43
CA MET A 163 0.16 -6.32 30.09
C MET A 163 0.28 -7.35 31.22
N SER A 164 0.22 -6.93 32.49
CA SER A 164 0.11 -7.84 33.64
C SER A 164 -1.12 -8.72 33.61
N ASP A 165 -2.27 -8.14 33.26
CA ASP A 165 -3.54 -8.85 33.16
C ASP A 165 -3.50 -9.91 32.04
N ARG A 166 -2.58 -9.77 31.08
CA ARG A 166 -2.30 -10.75 30.01
C ARG A 166 -1.21 -11.77 30.38
N GLY A 167 -0.76 -11.80 31.63
CA GLY A 167 0.20 -12.77 32.14
C GLY A 167 1.67 -12.37 32.01
N PHE A 168 1.97 -11.15 31.57
CA PHE A 168 3.35 -10.65 31.51
C PHE A 168 3.75 -9.98 32.81
N LYS A 169 4.98 -10.19 33.29
CA LYS A 169 5.49 -9.50 34.51
C LYS A 169 5.88 -8.04 34.21
N TRP A 170 4.90 -7.26 33.75
CA TRP A 170 5.07 -5.85 33.41
C TRP A 170 4.69 -4.97 34.58
N SER A 171 5.31 -3.81 34.63
CA SER A 171 5.07 -2.72 35.57
C SER A 171 5.31 -1.41 34.84
N GLN A 172 5.01 -0.27 35.46
CA GLN A 172 5.40 1.04 34.91
C GLN A 172 6.90 1.09 34.58
N ALA A 173 7.76 0.56 35.45
CA ALA A 173 9.20 0.52 35.23
C ALA A 173 9.57 -0.33 34.01
N THR A 174 8.86 -1.44 33.78
CA THR A 174 9.04 -2.28 32.61
C THR A 174 8.66 -1.55 31.32
N VAL A 175 7.58 -0.78 31.34
CA VAL A 175 7.17 0.04 30.20
C VAL A 175 8.23 1.11 29.92
N SER A 176 8.70 1.82 30.95
CA SER A 176 9.77 2.82 30.79
C SER A 176 11.06 2.22 30.22
N ALA A 177 11.48 1.05 30.69
CA ALA A 177 12.68 0.38 30.20
C ALA A 177 12.54 -0.05 28.72
N VAL A 178 11.34 -0.45 28.28
CA VAL A 178 11.09 -0.74 26.86
C VAL A 178 11.06 0.55 26.05
N GLU A 179 10.39 1.60 26.52
CA GLU A 179 10.29 2.89 25.82
C GLU A 179 11.64 3.58 25.64
N ASN A 180 12.59 3.34 26.54
CA ASN A 180 13.96 3.85 26.45
C ASN A 180 14.92 2.95 25.67
N GLY A 181 14.47 1.78 25.18
CA GLY A 181 15.34 0.79 24.55
C GLY A 181 16.26 0.01 25.51
N GLU A 182 16.19 0.27 26.81
CA GLU A 182 16.98 -0.44 27.85
C GLU A 182 16.59 -1.92 27.97
N ARG A 183 15.34 -2.25 27.59
CA ARG A 183 14.80 -3.59 27.62
C ARG A 183 14.22 -3.99 26.27
N GLN A 184 14.76 -5.07 25.73
CA GLN A 184 14.25 -5.73 24.53
C GLN A 184 12.80 -6.16 24.67
N LEU A 185 12.02 -5.87 23.63
CA LEU A 185 10.64 -6.31 23.50
C LEU A 185 10.59 -7.69 22.84
N ARG A 186 10.03 -8.69 23.53
CA ARG A 186 9.88 -10.03 22.95
C ARG A 186 8.72 -10.05 21.97
N LEU A 187 8.81 -10.89 20.94
CA LEU A 187 7.79 -10.98 19.88
C LEU A 187 6.37 -11.18 20.41
N ILE A 188 6.20 -12.09 21.39
CA ILE A 188 4.88 -12.34 21.98
C ILE A 188 4.36 -11.13 22.76
N GLU A 189 5.23 -10.38 23.44
CA GLU A 189 4.86 -9.14 24.14
C GLU A 189 4.46 -8.05 23.14
N ALA A 190 5.17 -7.97 22.00
CA ALA A 190 4.86 -7.04 20.92
C ALA A 190 3.47 -7.28 20.30
N GLN A 191 3.08 -8.54 20.11
CA GLN A 191 1.74 -8.90 19.61
C GLN A 191 0.64 -8.40 20.54
N HIS A 192 0.78 -8.64 21.84
CA HIS A 192 -0.20 -8.16 22.82
C HIS A 192 -0.19 -6.64 22.97
N LEU A 193 0.98 -5.98 22.91
CA LEU A 193 1.05 -4.53 22.86
C LEU A 193 0.28 -3.99 21.67
N ALA A 194 0.46 -4.57 20.49
CA ALA A 194 -0.21 -4.10 19.28
C ALA A 194 -1.74 -4.11 19.40
N GLU A 195 -2.31 -5.07 20.12
CA GLU A 195 -3.75 -5.10 20.42
C GLU A 195 -4.21 -4.03 21.42
N ILE A 196 -3.35 -3.65 22.38
CA ILE A 196 -3.68 -2.67 23.43
C ILE A 196 -3.51 -1.24 22.91
N ILE A 197 -2.33 -0.92 22.38
CA ILE A 197 -1.95 0.45 22.04
C ILE A 197 -2.07 0.76 20.55
N GLY A 198 -2.25 -0.24 19.68
CA GLY A 198 -2.44 -0.05 18.25
C GLY A 198 -1.22 0.52 17.53
N PHE A 199 -0.60 -0.26 16.64
CA PHE A 199 0.37 0.29 15.68
C PHE A 199 -0.35 0.50 14.34
N ARG A 200 -0.54 1.76 13.92
CA ARG A 200 -0.89 2.02 12.52
C ARG A 200 0.36 1.78 11.67
N THR A 201 0.27 0.77 10.82
CA THR A 201 1.08 0.63 9.60
C THR A 201 0.73 1.71 8.58
#